data_AF-A0ABD5C8B2-F1
#
_entry.id   AF-A0ABD5C8B2-F1
#
_cell.length_a   1.000
_cell.length_b   1.000
_cell.length_c   1.000
_cell.angle_alpha   90.00
_cell.angle_beta   90.00
_cell.angle_gamma   90.00
#
_symmetry.space_group_name_H-M   'P 1'
#
loop_
_entity.id
_entity.type
_entity.pdbx_description
1 polymer ?
#
loop_
_entity_poly.entity_id
_entity_poly.type
_entity_poly.pdbx_seq_one_letter_code
_entity_poly.pdbx_strand_id
1 'polypeptide(L)'
;MIRKNTDYPLQPPRERGTGRAFAFALVMHALLGFFLYHGIQWQNSTPEGAEAELWTEVPDSVIPRPVTPPPVPVAPAPPVPDEQADIALQEKKRKQQEAAREAQLAEQQRQQKLQAQQEAEAKREQQLAAEQAAQLAAQKAAAAKQKQLQQQQQADKLKQQQLAEQKKQQLKEQQDEQQKQAEAEAQKKADAQKAAKAKAQAEAAAQAKKLDAERRARLAQMQGMAGPPGSTGNGLGKSGTGSGSGGNAASPGYADKVRRVVRPNISWGGETEGLETVIAVRCSPTGTLLSATIAHSSGNAAWDDAALRAVQRSDPMPQDIDGKTPGSFRITLRPAG
;
A
#
# COMPACT_ATOMS: atom_id res chain seq x y z
N MET A 1 16.27 2.88 -44.67
CA MET A 1 15.45 3.81 -43.85
C MET A 1 14.45 2.98 -43.06
N ILE A 2 14.68 2.75 -41.76
CA ILE A 2 13.79 1.96 -40.90
C ILE A 2 13.25 2.91 -39.84
N ARG A 3 11.99 3.33 -39.98
CA ARG A 3 11.30 4.12 -38.95
C ARG A 3 10.89 3.17 -37.83
N LYS A 4 11.44 3.38 -36.63
CA LYS A 4 10.98 2.73 -35.40
C LYS A 4 9.78 3.53 -34.90
N ASN A 5 8.59 2.93 -34.92
CA ASN A 5 7.42 3.47 -34.23
C ASN A 5 7.61 3.22 -32.73
N THR A 6 7.55 4.28 -31.94
CA THR A 6 7.58 4.24 -30.48
C THR A 6 6.15 4.33 -29.98
N ASP A 7 5.55 3.19 -29.66
CA ASP A 7 4.28 3.13 -28.94
C ASP A 7 4.52 3.50 -27.47
N TYR A 8 4.12 4.72 -27.09
CA TYR A 8 4.05 5.13 -25.69
C TYR A 8 2.67 4.75 -25.14
N PRO A 9 2.55 3.89 -24.11
CA PRO A 9 1.28 3.72 -23.43
C PRO A 9 0.93 5.02 -22.69
N LEU A 10 -0.17 5.66 -23.10
CA LEU A 10 -0.78 6.80 -22.43
C LEU A 10 -1.22 6.37 -21.02
N GLN A 11 -0.40 6.64 -20.00
CA GLN A 11 -0.82 6.49 -18.61
C GLN A 11 -1.53 7.78 -18.16
N PRO A 12 -2.80 7.73 -17.72
CA PRO A 12 -3.46 8.91 -17.21
C PRO A 12 -2.76 9.40 -15.93
N PRO A 13 -2.66 10.73 -15.73
CA PRO A 13 -2.01 11.30 -14.54
C PRO A 13 -2.72 10.85 -13.27
N ARG A 14 -1.95 10.43 -12.26
CA ARG A 14 -2.50 10.05 -10.95
C ARG A 14 -3.09 11.29 -10.27
N GLU A 15 -4.41 11.33 -10.15
CA GLU A 15 -5.12 12.40 -9.46
C GLU A 15 -4.75 12.46 -7.98
N ARG A 16 -4.20 13.59 -7.56
CA ARG A 16 -3.77 13.83 -6.18
C ARG A 16 -4.98 14.35 -5.40
N GLY A 17 -5.68 13.48 -4.65
CA GLY A 17 -6.76 13.93 -3.74
C GLY A 17 -7.93 12.99 -3.49
N THR A 18 -8.00 11.82 -4.13
CA THR A 18 -9.15 10.89 -4.02
C THR A 18 -9.46 10.46 -2.58
N GLY A 19 -8.47 10.37 -1.70
CA GLY A 19 -8.68 9.99 -0.29
C GLY A 19 -9.58 10.96 0.48
N ARG A 20 -9.54 12.27 0.18
CA ARG A 20 -10.43 13.25 0.79
C ARG A 20 -11.86 13.10 0.29
N ALA A 21 -12.03 12.80 -1.01
CA ALA A 21 -13.35 12.55 -1.60
C ALA A 21 -13.99 11.28 -1.01
N PHE A 22 -13.21 10.21 -0.81
CA PHE A 22 -13.70 8.99 -0.14
C PHE A 22 -14.11 9.24 1.32
N ALA A 23 -13.36 10.06 2.06
CA ALA A 23 -13.72 10.44 3.41
C ALA A 23 -15.04 11.23 3.46
N PHE A 24 -15.21 12.23 2.59
CA PHE A 24 -16.47 12.99 2.49
C PHE A 24 -17.65 12.11 2.06
N ALA A 25 -17.44 11.18 1.13
CA ALA A 25 -18.47 10.24 0.71
C ALA A 25 -18.95 9.38 1.88
N LEU A 26 -18.04 8.82 2.68
CA LEU A 26 -18.41 8.05 3.87
C LEU A 26 -19.18 8.87 4.90
N VAL A 27 -18.76 10.13 5.13
CA VAL A 27 -19.47 11.04 6.04
C VAL A 27 -20.90 11.32 5.55
N MET A 28 -21.09 11.56 4.24
CA MET A 28 -22.42 11.78 3.67
C MET A 28 -23.33 10.56 3.79
N HIS A 29 -22.80 9.35 3.58
CA HIS A 29 -23.60 8.13 3.75
C HIS A 29 -23.96 7.87 5.21
N ALA A 30 -23.07 8.19 6.15
CA ALA A 30 -23.36 8.10 7.58
C ALA A 30 -24.45 9.10 8.00
N LEU A 31 -24.41 10.34 7.49
CA LEU A 31 -25.44 11.35 7.73
C LEU A 31 -26.79 10.93 7.13
N LEU A 32 -26.80 10.39 5.91
CA LEU A 32 -28.00 9.86 5.28
C LEU A 32 -28.61 8.72 6.13
N GLY A 33 -27.79 7.77 6.58
CA GLY A 33 -28.23 6.67 7.44
C GLY A 33 -28.80 7.15 8.78
N PHE A 34 -28.14 8.13 9.41
CA PHE A 34 -28.64 8.75 10.63
C PHE A 34 -29.99 9.46 10.43
N PHE A 35 -30.13 10.20 9.32
CA PHE A 35 -31.38 10.88 8.97
C PHE A 35 -32.51 9.90 8.65
N LEU A 36 -32.23 8.83 7.89
CA LEU A 36 -33.21 7.76 7.62
C LEU A 36 -33.63 7.05 8.92
N TYR A 37 -32.69 6.77 9.80
CA TYR A 37 -32.98 6.12 11.09
C TYR A 37 -33.87 6.99 11.98
N HIS A 38 -33.60 8.29 12.08
CA HIS A 38 -34.46 9.20 12.86
C HIS A 38 -35.77 9.56 12.15
N GLY A 39 -35.78 9.64 10.82
CA GLY A 39 -36.94 10.03 10.03
C GLY A 39 -37.97 8.91 9.84
N ILE A 40 -37.52 7.67 9.64
CA ILE A 40 -38.42 6.51 9.45
C ILE A 40 -39.12 6.15 10.77
N GLN A 41 -38.48 6.40 11.92
CA GLN A 41 -39.08 6.18 13.23
C GLN A 41 -40.27 7.12 13.52
N TRP A 42 -40.42 8.24 12.79
CA TRP A 42 -41.57 9.13 12.94
C TRP A 42 -42.77 8.74 12.07
N GLN A 43 -42.58 7.89 11.04
CA GLN A 43 -43.64 7.46 10.13
C GLN A 43 -44.24 6.10 10.51
N ASN A 44 -43.69 5.41 11.51
CA ASN A 44 -44.24 4.16 12.02
C ASN A 44 -45.29 4.42 13.12
N SER A 45 -46.28 5.24 12.81
CA SER A 45 -47.56 5.21 13.52
C SER A 45 -48.36 4.06 12.92
N THR A 46 -48.59 3.01 13.71
CA THR A 46 -49.51 1.92 13.34
C THR A 46 -50.83 2.55 12.91
N PRO A 47 -51.35 2.28 11.70
CA PRO A 47 -52.68 2.74 11.34
C PRO A 47 -53.66 2.11 12.33
N GLU A 48 -54.28 2.96 13.14
CA GLU A 48 -55.47 2.64 13.92
C GLU A 48 -56.48 2.00 12.98
N GLY A 49 -57.00 0.83 13.35
CA GLY A 49 -57.81 -0.02 12.49
C GLY A 49 -58.92 0.77 11.80
N ALA A 50 -58.77 0.97 10.49
CA ALA A 50 -59.88 1.38 9.64
C ALA A 50 -60.77 0.14 9.46
N GLU A 51 -61.76 0.03 10.33
CA GLU A 51 -62.83 -0.94 10.25
C GLU A 51 -63.65 -0.57 9.01
N ALA A 52 -63.45 -1.29 7.91
CA ALA A 52 -64.29 -1.16 6.75
C ALA A 52 -65.66 -1.75 7.11
N GLU A 53 -66.60 -0.89 7.48
CA GLU A 53 -68.01 -1.23 7.59
C GLU A 53 -68.47 -1.78 6.23
N LEU A 54 -68.59 -3.11 6.19
CA LEU A 54 -69.07 -3.88 5.06
C LEU A 54 -70.60 -3.69 5.00
N TRP A 55 -71.06 -2.73 4.21
CA TRP A 55 -72.49 -2.53 3.96
C TRP A 55 -73.06 -3.79 3.30
N THR A 56 -73.80 -4.59 4.07
CA THR A 56 -74.76 -5.56 3.55
C THR A 56 -76.15 -4.94 3.64
N GLU A 57 -76.67 -4.52 2.49
CA GLU A 57 -78.04 -4.04 2.32
C GLU A 57 -79.03 -5.18 2.59
N VAL A 58 -79.79 -5.06 3.68
CA VAL A 58 -80.95 -5.90 4.01
C VAL A 58 -82.17 -5.27 3.34
N PRO A 59 -82.89 -5.96 2.44
CA PRO A 59 -84.19 -5.47 2.01
C PRO A 59 -85.20 -5.79 3.10
N ASP A 60 -85.56 -4.78 3.90
CA ASP A 60 -86.80 -4.80 4.67
C ASP A 60 -87.91 -4.19 3.79
N SER A 61 -88.95 -4.97 3.54
CA SER A 61 -90.15 -4.49 2.87
C SER A 61 -91.35 -5.27 3.36
N VAL A 62 -92.00 -4.71 4.38
CA VAL A 62 -93.39 -4.99 4.72
C VAL A 62 -94.07 -3.69 5.07
N ILE A 63 -95.10 -3.28 4.29
CA ILE A 63 -96.32 -2.70 4.87
C ILE A 63 -97.53 -3.23 4.08
N PRO A 64 -98.55 -3.78 4.77
CA PRO A 64 -99.81 -4.24 4.19
C PRO A 64 -100.84 -3.10 4.13
N ARG A 65 -101.83 -3.20 3.22
CA ARG A 65 -103.18 -2.68 3.50
C ARG A 65 -104.27 -3.62 2.98
N PRO A 66 -105.37 -3.79 3.76
CA PRO A 66 -106.47 -4.71 3.46
C PRO A 66 -107.61 -4.00 2.72
N VAL A 67 -108.37 -4.76 1.92
CA VAL A 67 -109.82 -4.58 1.72
C VAL A 67 -110.45 -5.92 1.34
N THR A 68 -111.53 -6.26 2.03
CA THR A 68 -112.58 -7.25 1.66
C THR A 68 -113.93 -6.47 1.69
N PRO A 69 -115.10 -6.99 1.25
CA PRO A 69 -115.48 -8.39 1.00
C PRO A 69 -116.44 -8.57 -0.25
N PRO A 70 -117.38 -9.55 -0.32
CA PRO A 70 -117.63 -10.48 -1.45
C PRO A 70 -118.94 -10.09 -2.21
N PRO A 71 -119.69 -10.89 -3.03
CA PRO A 71 -119.80 -12.36 -3.24
C PRO A 71 -119.77 -12.74 -4.75
N VAL A 72 -120.05 -13.92 -5.31
CA VAL A 72 -120.95 -15.06 -5.04
C VAL A 72 -120.46 -16.23 -5.92
N PRO A 73 -120.89 -17.48 -5.65
CA PRO A 73 -120.31 -18.72 -6.18
C PRO A 73 -120.90 -19.13 -7.54
N VAL A 74 -120.07 -19.71 -8.41
CA VAL A 74 -120.50 -20.66 -9.43
C VAL A 74 -119.40 -21.71 -9.65
N ALA A 75 -119.69 -22.95 -9.27
CA ALA A 75 -118.99 -24.14 -9.75
C ALA A 75 -119.79 -24.73 -10.93
N PRO A 76 -119.27 -25.74 -11.65
CA PRO A 76 -117.96 -25.86 -12.28
C PRO A 76 -118.15 -26.02 -13.82
N ALA A 77 -117.09 -25.78 -14.60
CA ALA A 77 -117.08 -26.04 -16.05
C ALA A 77 -115.84 -26.90 -16.41
N PRO A 78 -115.94 -27.71 -17.47
CA PRO A 78 -115.32 -29.04 -17.58
C PRO A 78 -113.81 -29.00 -17.88
N PRO A 79 -113.07 -30.09 -17.60
CA PRO A 79 -111.65 -30.18 -17.92
C PRO A 79 -111.47 -30.19 -19.44
N VAL A 80 -110.72 -29.21 -19.94
CA VAL A 80 -110.25 -29.12 -21.32
C VAL A 80 -108.73 -29.34 -21.35
N PRO A 81 -108.18 -29.95 -22.42
CA PRO A 81 -107.13 -30.97 -22.37
C PRO A 81 -105.69 -30.48 -22.09
N ASP A 82 -104.89 -31.39 -21.49
CA ASP A 82 -103.59 -31.24 -20.81
C ASP A 82 -102.36 -30.71 -21.61
N GLU A 83 -102.47 -30.18 -22.84
CA GLU A 83 -101.28 -29.96 -23.68
C GLU A 83 -100.44 -28.69 -23.35
N GLN A 84 -101.04 -27.62 -22.82
CA GLN A 84 -100.33 -26.33 -22.60
C GLN A 84 -99.54 -26.27 -21.28
N ALA A 85 -99.98 -27.02 -20.26
CA ALA A 85 -99.25 -27.17 -19.00
C ALA A 85 -97.97 -28.01 -19.19
N ASP A 86 -98.04 -29.01 -20.06
CA ASP A 86 -96.91 -29.88 -20.40
C ASP A 86 -95.80 -29.13 -21.17
N ILE A 87 -96.15 -28.18 -22.04
CA ILE A 87 -95.17 -27.33 -22.74
C ILE A 87 -94.43 -26.39 -21.76
N ALA A 88 -95.15 -25.76 -20.83
CA ALA A 88 -94.55 -24.91 -19.80
C ALA A 88 -93.65 -25.70 -18.84
N LEU A 89 -94.02 -26.94 -18.50
CA LEU A 89 -93.20 -27.85 -17.71
C LEU A 89 -91.93 -28.28 -18.47
N GLN A 90 -92.04 -28.53 -19.78
CA GLN A 90 -90.89 -28.90 -20.63
C GLN A 90 -89.88 -27.75 -20.79
N GLU A 91 -90.34 -26.50 -20.97
CA GLU A 91 -89.47 -25.32 -21.01
C GLU A 91 -88.78 -25.06 -19.67
N LYS A 92 -89.50 -25.21 -18.54
CA LYS A 92 -88.91 -25.08 -17.20
C LYS A 92 -87.82 -26.13 -16.96
N LYS A 93 -88.05 -27.39 -17.40
CA LYS A 93 -87.06 -28.47 -17.31
C LYS A 93 -85.83 -28.19 -18.19
N ARG A 94 -85.99 -27.62 -19.39
CA ARG A 94 -84.86 -27.19 -20.24
C ARG A 94 -84.03 -26.08 -19.59
N LYS A 95 -84.68 -25.03 -19.05
CA LYS A 95 -83.99 -23.94 -18.32
C LYS A 95 -83.25 -24.45 -17.08
N GLN A 96 -83.84 -25.39 -16.33
CA GLN A 96 -83.17 -26.02 -15.20
C GLN A 96 -81.96 -26.87 -15.63
N GLN A 97 -82.06 -27.62 -16.73
CA GLN A 97 -80.94 -28.38 -17.28
C GLN A 97 -79.81 -27.48 -17.78
N GLU A 98 -80.14 -26.36 -18.42
CA GLU A 98 -79.16 -25.37 -18.88
C GLU A 98 -78.45 -24.69 -17.70
N ALA A 99 -79.20 -24.24 -16.69
CA ALA A 99 -78.63 -23.70 -15.45
C ALA A 99 -77.75 -24.72 -14.71
N ALA A 100 -78.12 -26.01 -14.72
CA ALA A 100 -77.30 -27.08 -14.14
C ALA A 100 -75.98 -27.30 -14.91
N ARG A 101 -76.00 -27.24 -16.25
CA ARG A 101 -74.79 -27.33 -17.09
C ARG A 101 -73.88 -26.12 -16.91
N GLU A 102 -74.46 -24.92 -16.84
CA GLU A 102 -73.71 -23.68 -16.58
C GLU A 102 -73.07 -23.72 -15.18
N ALA A 103 -73.80 -24.18 -14.17
CA ALA A 103 -73.26 -24.37 -12.82
C ALA A 103 -72.10 -25.40 -12.79
N GLN A 104 -72.23 -26.52 -13.50
CA GLN A 104 -71.14 -27.51 -13.62
C GLN A 104 -69.90 -26.94 -14.32
N LEU A 105 -70.08 -26.13 -15.37
CA LEU A 105 -68.98 -25.48 -16.08
C LEU A 105 -68.30 -24.42 -15.20
N ALA A 106 -69.08 -23.63 -14.45
CA ALA A 106 -68.55 -22.68 -13.49
C ALA A 106 -67.76 -23.37 -12.36
N GLU A 107 -68.24 -24.52 -11.86
CA GLU A 107 -67.51 -25.32 -10.88
C GLU A 107 -66.21 -25.89 -11.46
N GLN A 108 -66.25 -26.43 -12.69
CA GLN A 108 -65.05 -26.92 -13.38
C GLN A 108 -64.02 -25.79 -13.60
N GLN A 109 -64.45 -24.60 -14.01
CA GLN A 109 -63.58 -23.43 -14.16
C GLN A 109 -63.00 -22.99 -12.81
N ARG A 110 -63.79 -23.02 -11.74
CA ARG A 110 -63.31 -22.71 -10.38
C ARG A 110 -62.26 -23.72 -9.92
N GLN A 111 -62.47 -25.01 -10.17
CA GLN A 111 -61.50 -26.06 -9.86
C GLN A 111 -60.21 -25.89 -10.67
N GLN A 112 -60.29 -25.62 -11.98
CA GLN A 112 -59.12 -25.36 -12.83
C GLN A 112 -58.34 -24.12 -12.36
N LYS A 113 -59.04 -23.04 -11.97
CA LYS A 113 -58.40 -21.82 -11.46
C LYS A 113 -57.69 -22.07 -10.13
N LEU A 114 -58.26 -22.87 -9.23
CA LEU A 114 -57.63 -23.26 -7.97
C LEU A 114 -56.38 -24.12 -8.21
N GLN A 115 -56.46 -25.11 -9.12
CA GLN A 115 -55.31 -25.94 -9.49
C GLN A 115 -54.19 -25.08 -10.11
N ALA A 116 -54.53 -24.17 -11.04
CA ALA A 116 -53.56 -23.26 -11.64
C ALA A 116 -52.91 -22.32 -10.61
N GLN A 117 -53.67 -21.86 -9.59
CA GLN A 117 -53.12 -21.06 -8.49
C GLN A 117 -52.16 -21.88 -7.62
N GLN A 118 -52.52 -23.11 -7.27
CA GLN A 118 -51.65 -24.01 -6.49
C GLN A 118 -50.37 -24.36 -7.25
N GLU A 119 -50.44 -24.65 -8.55
CA GLU A 119 -49.26 -24.91 -9.38
C GLU A 119 -48.37 -23.67 -9.52
N ALA A 120 -48.96 -22.48 -9.66
CA ALA A 120 -48.21 -21.23 -9.71
C ALA A 120 -47.51 -20.93 -8.39
N GLU A 121 -48.16 -21.18 -7.26
CA GLU A 121 -47.59 -21.03 -5.92
C GLU A 121 -46.47 -22.04 -5.68
N ALA A 122 -46.70 -23.33 -5.96
CA ALA A 122 -45.66 -24.37 -5.86
C ALA A 122 -44.44 -24.06 -6.74
N LYS A 123 -44.66 -23.52 -7.95
CA LYS A 123 -43.57 -23.09 -8.84
C LYS A 123 -42.80 -21.89 -8.26
N ARG A 124 -43.50 -20.93 -7.64
CA ARG A 124 -42.87 -19.78 -6.96
C ARG A 124 -42.04 -20.24 -5.75
N GLU A 125 -42.58 -21.15 -4.94
CA GLU A 125 -41.84 -21.72 -3.80
C GLU A 125 -40.61 -22.49 -4.26
N GLN A 126 -40.71 -23.31 -5.31
CA GLN A 126 -39.56 -23.99 -5.91
C GLN A 126 -38.51 -23.02 -6.44
N GLN A 127 -38.92 -21.92 -7.08
CA GLN A 127 -38.00 -20.88 -7.56
C GLN A 127 -37.29 -20.18 -6.39
N LEU A 128 -38.00 -19.81 -5.33
CA LEU A 128 -37.42 -19.20 -4.13
C LEU A 128 -36.45 -20.16 -3.43
N ALA A 129 -36.82 -21.44 -3.30
CA ALA A 129 -35.94 -22.46 -2.73
C ALA A 129 -34.68 -22.67 -3.58
N ALA A 130 -34.81 -22.70 -4.92
CA ALA A 130 -33.68 -22.80 -5.83
C ALA A 130 -32.78 -21.56 -5.77
N GLU A 131 -33.35 -20.36 -5.67
CA GLU A 131 -32.60 -19.11 -5.54
C GLU A 131 -31.84 -19.06 -4.21
N GLN A 132 -32.49 -19.41 -3.09
CA GLN A 132 -31.84 -19.51 -1.78
C GLN A 132 -30.70 -20.54 -1.79
N ALA A 133 -30.93 -21.71 -2.41
CA ALA A 133 -29.89 -22.73 -2.56
C ALA A 133 -28.71 -22.22 -3.42
N ALA A 134 -28.99 -21.49 -4.51
CA ALA A 134 -27.96 -20.89 -5.36
C ALA A 134 -27.18 -19.78 -4.62
N GLN A 135 -27.85 -18.93 -3.84
CA GLN A 135 -27.20 -17.91 -3.01
C GLN A 135 -26.31 -18.53 -1.93
N LEU A 136 -26.78 -19.57 -1.24
CA LEU A 136 -25.97 -20.30 -0.24
C LEU A 136 -24.78 -21.01 -0.89
N ALA A 137 -24.96 -21.61 -2.07
CA ALA A 137 -23.86 -22.22 -2.83
C ALA A 137 -22.84 -21.16 -3.26
N ALA A 138 -23.29 -20.00 -3.75
CA ALA A 138 -22.43 -18.88 -4.13
C ALA A 138 -21.66 -18.31 -2.92
N GLN A 139 -22.31 -18.13 -1.77
CA GLN A 139 -21.65 -17.69 -0.54
C GLN A 139 -20.60 -18.69 -0.05
N LYS A 140 -20.90 -20.00 -0.08
CA LYS A 140 -19.94 -21.05 0.28
C LYS A 140 -18.75 -21.08 -0.70
N ALA A 141 -19.00 -20.94 -2.00
CA ALA A 141 -17.95 -20.87 -3.01
C ALA A 141 -17.07 -19.61 -2.83
N ALA A 142 -17.68 -18.46 -2.54
CA ALA A 142 -16.95 -17.22 -2.25
C ALA A 142 -16.10 -17.34 -0.98
N ALA A 143 -16.65 -17.90 0.11
CA ALA A 143 -15.93 -18.14 1.35
C ALA A 143 -14.77 -19.14 1.17
N ALA A 144 -14.98 -20.22 0.41
CA ALA A 144 -13.94 -21.18 0.08
C ALA A 144 -12.81 -20.53 -0.72
N LYS A 145 -13.15 -19.72 -1.73
CA LYS A 145 -12.17 -18.97 -2.55
C LYS A 145 -11.40 -17.94 -1.71
N GLN A 146 -12.07 -17.24 -0.80
CA GLN A 146 -11.44 -16.29 0.12
C GLN A 146 -10.46 -17.01 1.07
N LYS A 147 -10.86 -18.16 1.62
CA LYS A 147 -9.99 -18.98 2.47
C LYS A 147 -8.78 -19.51 1.71
N GLN A 148 -8.97 -19.96 0.46
CA GLN A 148 -7.88 -20.40 -0.40
C GLN A 148 -6.90 -19.26 -0.73
N LEU A 149 -7.41 -18.06 -1.03
CA LEU A 149 -6.58 -16.88 -1.27
C LEU A 149 -5.80 -16.47 -0.02
N GLN A 150 -6.43 -16.50 1.16
CA GLN A 150 -5.74 -16.24 2.43
C GLN A 150 -4.64 -17.28 2.71
N GLN A 151 -4.89 -18.56 2.45
CA GLN A 151 -3.89 -19.61 2.59
C GLN A 151 -2.72 -19.43 1.61
N GLN A 152 -2.99 -19.04 0.36
CA GLN A 152 -1.94 -18.72 -0.62
C GLN A 152 -1.12 -17.52 -0.19
N GLN A 153 -1.76 -16.43 0.26
CA GLN A 153 -1.05 -15.24 0.77
C GLN A 153 -0.19 -15.57 2.00
N GLN A 154 -0.69 -16.41 2.91
CA GLN A 154 0.08 -16.87 4.07
C GLN A 154 1.27 -17.75 3.64
N ALA A 155 1.06 -18.68 2.70
CA ALA A 155 2.13 -19.52 2.17
C ALA A 155 3.19 -18.69 1.43
N ASP A 156 2.80 -17.70 0.64
CA ASP A 156 3.72 -16.82 -0.07
C ASP A 156 4.48 -15.91 0.89
N LYS A 157 3.81 -15.39 1.93
CA LYS A 157 4.47 -14.62 2.99
C LYS A 157 5.48 -15.47 3.77
N LEU A 158 5.14 -16.71 4.11
CA LEU A 158 6.06 -17.64 4.78
C LEU A 158 7.25 -17.98 3.89
N LYS A 159 7.03 -18.25 2.60
CA LYS A 159 8.12 -18.48 1.63
C LYS A 159 9.02 -17.25 1.47
N GLN A 160 8.45 -16.04 1.42
CA GLN A 160 9.24 -14.80 1.36
C GLN A 160 10.05 -14.59 2.64
N GLN A 161 9.47 -14.86 3.82
CA GLN A 161 10.19 -14.78 5.10
C GLN A 161 11.33 -15.78 5.17
N GLN A 162 11.11 -17.04 4.78
CA GLN A 162 12.15 -18.07 4.71
C GLN A 162 13.26 -17.70 3.72
N LEU A 163 12.91 -17.16 2.54
CA LEU A 163 13.90 -16.73 1.56
C LEU A 163 14.70 -15.52 2.06
N ALA A 164 14.06 -14.57 2.74
CA ALA A 164 14.73 -13.42 3.34
C ALA A 164 15.67 -13.85 4.47
N GLU A 165 15.24 -14.80 5.31
CA GLU A 165 16.04 -15.36 6.39
C GLU A 165 17.23 -16.17 5.85
N GLN A 166 17.02 -17.02 4.85
CA GLN A 166 18.11 -17.74 4.16
C GLN A 166 19.11 -16.76 3.52
N LYS A 167 18.64 -15.72 2.83
CA LYS A 167 19.54 -14.69 2.28
C LYS A 167 20.31 -13.94 3.36
N LYS A 168 19.67 -13.66 4.50
CA LYS A 168 20.33 -13.01 5.64
C LYS A 168 21.39 -13.93 6.27
N GLN A 169 21.09 -15.22 6.40
CA GLN A 169 22.03 -16.23 6.89
C GLN A 169 23.21 -16.39 5.92
N GLN A 170 22.95 -16.53 4.61
CA GLN A 170 24.00 -16.60 3.59
C GLN A 170 24.87 -15.34 3.56
N LEU A 171 24.27 -14.15 3.65
CA LEU A 171 25.03 -12.90 3.69
C LEU A 171 25.89 -12.81 4.95
N LYS A 172 25.37 -13.26 6.10
CA LYS A 172 26.13 -13.30 7.35
C LYS A 172 27.28 -14.30 7.26
N GLU A 173 27.05 -15.50 6.74
CA GLU A 173 28.09 -16.51 6.56
C GLU A 173 29.18 -16.06 5.57
N GLN A 174 28.79 -15.39 4.48
CA GLN A 174 29.74 -14.75 3.55
C GLN A 174 30.54 -13.63 4.21
N GLN A 175 29.92 -12.81 5.07
CA GLN A 175 30.62 -11.77 5.81
C GLN A 175 31.58 -12.36 6.84
N ASP A 176 31.16 -13.37 7.59
CA ASP A 176 31.99 -14.07 8.59
C ASP A 176 33.18 -14.77 7.89
N GLU A 177 32.96 -15.39 6.72
CA GLU A 177 34.03 -16.00 5.94
C GLU A 177 35.00 -14.96 5.36
N GLN A 178 34.50 -13.84 4.82
CA GLN A 178 35.34 -12.74 4.35
C GLN A 178 36.15 -12.11 5.48
N GLN A 179 35.56 -11.90 6.66
CA GLN A 179 36.28 -11.41 7.83
C GLN A 179 37.36 -12.38 8.26
N LYS A 180 37.06 -13.68 8.32
CA LYS A 180 38.05 -14.72 8.68
C LYS A 180 39.19 -14.80 7.66
N GLN A 181 38.89 -14.67 6.37
CA GLN A 181 39.91 -14.61 5.31
C GLN A 181 40.77 -13.34 5.44
N ALA A 182 40.15 -12.18 5.68
CA ALA A 182 40.86 -10.91 5.86
C ALA A 182 41.76 -10.92 7.11
N GLU A 183 41.29 -11.47 8.23
CA GLU A 183 42.08 -11.66 9.45
C GLU A 183 43.25 -12.62 9.21
N ALA A 184 43.00 -13.76 8.55
CA ALA A 184 44.06 -14.71 8.21
C ALA A 184 45.13 -14.10 7.27
N GLU A 185 44.72 -13.28 6.30
CA GLU A 185 45.65 -12.57 5.42
C GLU A 185 46.41 -11.46 6.15
N ALA A 186 45.75 -10.71 7.04
CA ALA A 186 46.38 -9.71 7.89
C ALA A 186 47.41 -10.32 8.84
N GLN A 187 47.08 -11.47 9.46
CA GLN A 187 47.99 -12.23 10.32
C GLN A 187 49.22 -12.70 9.52
N LYS A 188 49.02 -13.31 8.33
CA LYS A 188 50.12 -13.73 7.45
C LYS A 188 51.03 -12.57 7.04
N LYS A 189 50.46 -11.40 6.70
CA LYS A 189 51.22 -10.20 6.37
C LYS A 189 52.00 -9.66 7.58
N ALA A 190 51.40 -9.67 8.77
CA ALA A 190 52.04 -9.24 10.01
C ALA A 190 53.21 -10.17 10.39
N ASP A 191 53.02 -11.49 10.30
CA ASP A 191 54.06 -12.48 10.58
C ASP A 191 55.20 -12.42 9.55
N ALA A 192 54.88 -12.23 8.26
CA ALA A 192 55.88 -12.01 7.22
C ALA A 192 56.69 -10.72 7.44
N GLN A 193 56.05 -9.62 7.85
CA GLN A 193 56.76 -8.37 8.19
C GLN A 193 57.64 -8.52 9.44
N LYS A 194 57.17 -9.22 10.47
CA LYS A 194 57.97 -9.51 11.67
C LYS A 194 59.19 -10.36 11.31
N ALA A 195 59.01 -11.41 10.50
CA ALA A 195 60.11 -12.26 10.02
C ALA A 195 61.11 -11.47 9.17
N ALA A 196 60.64 -10.62 8.25
CA ALA A 196 61.50 -9.77 7.42
C ALA A 196 62.29 -8.75 8.26
N LYS A 197 61.64 -8.09 9.23
CA LYS A 197 62.30 -7.16 10.17
C LYS A 197 63.34 -7.88 11.04
N ALA A 198 63.02 -9.06 11.56
CA ALA A 198 63.96 -9.85 12.36
C ALA A 198 65.18 -10.27 11.54
N LYS A 199 64.97 -10.70 10.29
CA LYS A 199 66.06 -11.05 9.37
C LYS A 199 66.94 -9.84 9.02
N ALA A 200 66.33 -8.69 8.71
CA ALA A 200 67.05 -7.45 8.43
C ALA A 200 67.86 -6.95 9.66
N GLN A 201 67.31 -7.05 10.87
CA GLN A 201 68.02 -6.71 12.10
C GLN A 201 69.17 -7.67 12.38
N ALA A 202 69.00 -8.98 12.15
CA ALA A 202 70.06 -9.97 12.31
C ALA A 202 71.20 -9.74 11.30
N GLU A 203 70.88 -9.45 10.03
CA GLU A 203 71.86 -9.11 8.99
C GLU A 203 72.58 -7.79 9.30
N ALA A 204 71.87 -6.76 9.74
CA ALA A 204 72.47 -5.49 10.17
C ALA A 204 73.40 -5.66 11.39
N ALA A 205 73.00 -6.46 12.39
CA ALA A 205 73.85 -6.76 13.54
C ALA A 205 75.09 -7.59 13.16
N ALA A 206 74.95 -8.52 12.21
CA ALA A 206 76.09 -9.29 11.68
C ALA A 206 77.06 -8.39 10.88
N GLN A 207 76.54 -7.47 10.07
CA GLN A 207 77.35 -6.48 9.35
C GLN A 207 78.06 -5.51 10.29
N ALA A 208 77.37 -5.02 11.33
CA ALA A 208 77.97 -4.18 12.36
C ALA A 208 79.14 -4.88 13.07
N LYS A 209 78.97 -6.15 13.49
CA LYS A 209 80.06 -6.94 14.08
C LYS A 209 81.25 -7.12 13.14
N LYS A 210 81.01 -7.33 11.84
CA LYS A 210 82.08 -7.43 10.82
C LYS A 210 82.81 -6.10 10.65
N LEU A 211 82.09 -4.99 10.53
CA LEU A 211 82.64 -3.63 10.43
C LEU A 211 83.46 -3.23 11.66
N ASP A 212 83.01 -3.57 12.86
CA ASP A 212 83.75 -3.30 14.09
C ASP A 212 85.04 -4.14 14.18
N ALA A 213 84.98 -5.42 13.77
CA ALA A 213 86.17 -6.27 13.68
C ALA A 213 87.19 -5.70 12.67
N GLU A 214 86.73 -5.24 11.51
CA GLU A 214 87.57 -4.64 10.47
C GLU A 214 88.17 -3.30 10.91
N ARG A 215 87.38 -2.44 11.58
CA ARG A 215 87.87 -1.19 12.18
C ARG A 215 88.96 -1.47 13.21
N ARG A 216 88.75 -2.46 14.08
CA ARG A 216 89.74 -2.86 15.09
C ARG A 216 91.03 -3.40 14.45
N ALA A 217 90.92 -4.19 13.39
CA ALA A 217 92.06 -4.68 12.62
C ALA A 217 92.83 -3.52 11.95
N ARG A 218 92.13 -2.56 11.34
CA ARG A 218 92.72 -1.37 10.71
C ARG A 218 93.40 -0.45 11.73
N LEU A 219 92.80 -0.28 12.91
CA LEU A 219 93.41 0.47 14.01
C LEU A 219 94.66 -0.23 14.55
N ALA A 220 94.66 -1.55 14.70
CA ALA A 220 95.85 -2.31 15.09
C ALA A 220 96.97 -2.20 14.05
N GLN A 221 96.63 -2.20 12.75
CA GLN A 221 97.58 -1.98 11.67
C GLN A 221 98.15 -0.55 11.66
N MET A 222 97.33 0.48 11.92
CA MET A 222 97.82 1.86 12.11
C MET A 222 98.66 2.03 13.37
N GLN A 223 98.31 1.37 14.47
CA GLN A 223 99.09 1.41 15.72
C GLN A 223 100.45 0.71 15.56
N GLY A 224 100.56 -0.21 14.60
CA GLY A 224 101.83 -0.75 14.10
C GLY A 224 102.57 0.13 13.09
N MET A 225 102.00 1.28 12.67
CA MET A 225 102.49 2.05 11.52
C MET A 225 102.54 3.58 11.74
N ALA A 226 102.35 4.12 12.96
CA ALA A 226 102.35 5.58 13.19
C ALA A 226 103.15 6.06 14.43
N GLY A 227 104.27 6.74 14.15
CA GLY A 227 104.64 7.99 14.85
C GLY A 227 103.71 9.17 14.46
N PRO A 228 103.91 10.40 14.99
CA PRO A 228 102.84 11.37 15.32
C PRO A 228 102.47 12.34 14.14
N PRO A 229 101.43 13.20 14.23
CA PRO A 229 100.08 12.99 13.67
C PRO A 229 99.65 14.05 12.62
N GLY A 230 98.52 13.82 11.92
CA GLY A 230 97.96 14.80 10.99
C GLY A 230 96.46 14.68 10.71
N SER A 231 95.72 15.73 11.12
CA SER A 231 94.64 16.43 10.39
C SER A 231 93.29 15.73 10.02
N THR A 232 92.25 16.23 10.70
CA THR A 232 90.96 16.77 10.19
C THR A 232 89.98 15.89 9.38
N GLY A 233 88.71 15.91 9.80
CA GLY A 233 87.58 15.51 8.96
C GLY A 233 86.22 15.48 9.68
N ASN A 234 85.64 16.66 9.93
CA ASN A 234 84.24 16.86 10.35
C ASN A 234 83.28 16.46 9.21
N GLY A 235 82.11 15.88 9.55
CA GLY A 235 81.04 15.61 8.57
C GLY A 235 79.71 15.20 9.20
N LEU A 236 79.10 16.13 9.96
CA LEU A 236 77.77 15.99 10.57
C LEU A 236 76.66 15.90 9.50
N GLY A 237 75.65 15.07 9.75
CA GLY A 237 74.46 14.92 8.91
C GLY A 237 73.49 16.11 8.97
N LYS A 238 72.61 16.20 7.97
CA LYS A 238 71.35 16.96 8.07
C LYS A 238 70.26 16.30 7.22
N SER A 239 69.36 15.63 7.92
CA SER A 239 68.04 15.21 7.47
C SER A 239 67.03 16.34 7.69
N GLY A 240 65.95 16.33 6.91
CA GLY A 240 64.78 17.21 7.04
C GLY A 240 64.77 18.32 5.99
N THR A 241 63.67 18.66 5.33
CA THR A 241 62.25 18.40 5.56
C THR A 241 61.53 18.72 4.26
N GLY A 242 60.89 17.73 3.63
CA GLY A 242 60.02 17.97 2.48
C GLY A 242 58.73 18.64 2.95
N SER A 243 58.66 19.96 2.81
CA SER A 243 57.43 20.74 2.99
C SER A 243 56.45 20.36 1.88
N GLY A 244 55.51 19.47 2.19
CA GLY A 244 54.41 19.11 1.31
C GLY A 244 53.41 20.27 1.23
N SER A 245 53.54 21.07 0.18
CA SER A 245 52.52 22.06 -0.21
C SER A 245 51.25 21.31 -0.65
N GLY A 246 50.32 21.15 0.30
CA GLY A 246 49.02 20.50 0.08
C GLY A 246 48.03 21.46 -0.57
N GLY A 247 47.97 21.47 -1.90
CA GLY A 247 47.09 22.32 -2.71
C GLY A 247 45.60 21.91 -2.74
N ASN A 248 45.00 21.60 -1.58
CA ASN A 248 43.61 21.13 -1.53
C ASN A 248 42.73 21.83 -0.47
N ALA A 249 43.22 22.89 0.17
CA ALA A 249 42.43 23.69 1.09
C ALA A 249 41.50 24.65 0.31
N ALA A 250 40.22 24.69 0.67
CA ALA A 250 39.24 25.59 0.05
C ALA A 250 39.60 27.06 0.29
N SER A 251 39.39 27.92 -0.71
CA SER A 251 39.65 29.35 -0.55
C SER A 251 38.73 30.00 0.51
N PRO A 252 39.20 31.05 1.19
CA PRO A 252 38.34 31.87 2.05
C PRO A 252 37.19 32.49 1.21
N GLY A 253 35.95 32.06 1.45
CA GLY A 253 34.75 32.52 0.72
C GLY A 253 34.11 31.47 -0.21
N TYR A 254 34.78 30.36 -0.47
CA TYR A 254 34.21 29.26 -1.26
C TYR A 254 32.93 28.68 -0.64
N ALA A 255 32.88 28.56 0.68
CA ALA A 255 31.71 28.09 1.41
C ALA A 255 30.46 28.96 1.15
N ASP A 256 30.60 30.28 1.00
CA ASP A 256 29.48 31.17 0.73
C ASP A 256 29.00 31.08 -0.72
N LYS A 257 29.92 30.82 -1.66
CA LYS A 257 29.57 30.49 -3.06
C LYS A 257 28.73 29.22 -3.10
N VAL A 258 29.16 28.17 -2.40
CA VAL A 258 28.40 26.92 -2.30
C VAL A 258 27.04 27.15 -1.63
N ARG A 259 26.99 27.87 -0.51
CA ARG A 259 25.72 28.21 0.16
C ARG A 259 24.74 28.91 -0.77
N ARG A 260 25.20 29.82 -1.63
CA ARG A 260 24.34 30.52 -2.61
C ARG A 260 23.68 29.59 -3.62
N VAL A 261 24.40 28.54 -4.03
CA VAL A 261 23.87 27.51 -4.95
C VAL A 261 22.95 26.53 -4.20
N VAL A 262 23.30 26.16 -2.97
CA VAL A 262 22.55 25.17 -2.18
C VAL A 262 21.26 25.74 -1.59
N ARG A 263 21.27 27.00 -1.12
CA ARG A 263 20.13 27.64 -0.44
C ARG A 263 18.80 27.59 -1.22
N PRO A 264 18.72 27.91 -2.52
CA PRO A 264 17.46 27.80 -3.27
C PRO A 264 16.95 26.36 -3.42
N ASN A 265 17.81 25.35 -3.26
CA ASN A 265 17.44 23.94 -3.31
C ASN A 265 16.92 23.41 -1.96
N ILE A 266 16.98 24.19 -0.88
CA ILE A 266 16.47 23.79 0.42
C ILE A 266 14.94 23.91 0.43
N SER A 267 14.25 22.78 0.56
CA SER A 267 12.80 22.71 0.73
C SER A 267 12.49 22.43 2.20
N TRP A 268 12.26 23.48 3.00
CA TRP A 268 11.92 23.40 4.41
C TRP A 268 10.66 24.22 4.71
N GLY A 269 9.77 23.68 5.54
CA GLY A 269 8.52 24.33 5.94
C GLY A 269 8.19 24.19 7.42
N GLY A 270 9.21 23.92 8.25
CA GLY A 270 9.10 23.80 9.70
C GLY A 270 9.70 25.01 10.42
N GLU A 271 9.95 24.86 11.72
CA GLU A 271 10.59 25.88 12.55
C GLU A 271 11.98 26.27 12.04
N THR A 272 12.31 27.55 12.06
CA THR A 272 13.54 28.10 11.48
C THR A 272 14.55 28.56 12.52
N GLU A 273 14.12 28.71 13.77
CA GLU A 273 14.97 29.22 14.85
C GLU A 273 15.91 28.13 15.38
N GLY A 274 17.18 28.49 15.59
CA GLY A 274 18.17 27.63 16.26
C GLY A 274 18.67 26.40 15.48
N LEU A 275 18.17 26.12 14.28
CA LEU A 275 18.61 24.95 13.51
C LEU A 275 19.89 25.26 12.71
N GLU A 276 20.94 24.50 12.99
CA GLU A 276 22.21 24.56 12.26
C GLU A 276 22.73 23.16 11.96
N THR A 277 22.93 22.85 10.67
CA THR A 277 23.52 21.57 10.24
C THR A 277 24.83 21.82 9.54
N VAL A 278 25.87 21.10 9.92
CA VAL A 278 27.17 21.13 9.23
C VAL A 278 27.30 19.87 8.39
N ILE A 279 27.51 20.03 7.08
CA ILE A 279 27.68 18.92 6.13
C ILE A 279 29.12 18.92 5.63
N ALA A 280 29.77 17.76 5.74
CA ALA A 280 31.06 17.50 5.11
C ALA A 280 30.81 17.00 3.68
N VAL A 281 31.40 17.70 2.72
CA VAL A 281 31.23 17.45 1.30
C VAL A 281 32.58 17.04 0.72
N ARG A 282 32.58 15.99 -0.10
CA ARG A 282 33.71 15.63 -0.97
C ARG A 282 33.27 15.72 -2.42
N CYS A 283 34.10 16.35 -3.22
CA CYS A 283 33.85 16.56 -4.64
C CYS A 283 35.09 16.21 -5.44
N SER A 284 34.89 15.93 -6.72
CA SER A 284 35.96 15.87 -7.70
C SER A 284 36.43 17.28 -8.08
N PRO A 285 37.62 17.45 -8.67
CA PRO A 285 38.10 18.76 -9.14
C PRO A 285 37.18 19.44 -10.16
N THR A 286 36.33 18.67 -10.86
CA THR A 286 35.33 19.17 -11.82
C THR A 286 34.05 19.70 -11.16
N GLY A 287 33.90 19.53 -9.84
CA GLY A 287 32.72 19.94 -9.08
C GLY A 287 31.71 18.82 -8.83
N THR A 288 31.86 17.65 -9.47
CA THR A 288 30.93 16.52 -9.28
C THR A 288 30.99 16.03 -7.83
N LEU A 289 29.82 15.88 -7.21
CA LEU A 289 29.67 15.43 -5.84
C LEU A 289 30.06 13.95 -5.70
N LEU A 290 31.02 13.64 -4.81
CA LEU A 290 31.43 12.26 -4.50
C LEU A 290 30.73 11.74 -3.25
N SER A 291 30.65 12.57 -2.20
CA SER A 291 29.94 12.21 -0.97
C SER A 291 29.47 13.45 -0.21
N ALA A 292 28.30 13.37 0.40
CA ALA A 292 27.81 14.34 1.37
C ALA A 292 27.40 13.60 2.65
N THR A 293 27.91 14.05 3.80
CA THR A 293 27.60 13.43 5.11
C THR A 293 27.41 14.52 6.15
N ILE A 294 26.46 14.32 7.06
CA ILE A 294 26.22 15.22 8.18
C ILE A 294 27.39 15.08 9.15
N ALA A 295 28.15 16.16 9.34
CA ALA A 295 29.23 16.25 10.31
C ALA A 295 28.72 16.72 11.69
N HIS A 296 27.70 17.57 11.70
CA HIS A 296 27.00 18.01 12.90
C HIS A 296 25.51 18.15 12.59
N SER A 297 24.68 17.44 13.36
CA SER A 297 23.22 17.47 13.25
C SER A 297 22.66 18.69 13.97
N SER A 298 21.56 19.25 13.46
CA SER A 298 20.86 20.34 14.14
C SER A 298 19.98 19.87 15.31
N GLY A 299 19.92 18.56 15.59
CA GLY A 299 18.95 17.95 16.50
C GLY A 299 17.57 17.71 15.89
N ASN A 300 17.32 18.13 14.65
CA ASN A 300 16.08 17.87 13.92
C ASN A 300 16.37 17.07 12.64
N ALA A 301 16.03 15.78 12.66
CA ALA A 301 16.29 14.87 11.55
C ALA A 301 15.63 15.33 10.23
N ALA A 302 14.44 15.94 10.29
CA ALA A 302 13.74 16.40 9.09
C ALA A 302 14.48 17.57 8.42
N TRP A 303 15.09 18.45 9.22
CA TRP A 303 15.91 19.55 8.71
C TRP A 303 17.24 19.04 8.18
N ASP A 304 17.91 18.13 8.91
CA ASP A 304 19.17 17.52 8.47
C ASP A 304 19.01 16.78 7.13
N ASP A 305 17.93 16.03 6.96
CA ASP A 305 17.59 15.35 5.70
C ASP A 305 17.32 16.35 4.57
N ALA A 306 16.60 17.45 4.85
CA ALA A 306 16.33 18.50 3.88
C ALA A 306 17.62 19.19 3.43
N ALA A 307 18.52 19.49 4.38
CA ALA A 307 19.83 20.06 4.15
C ALA A 307 20.71 19.11 3.31
N LEU A 308 20.74 17.82 3.63
CA LEU A 308 21.48 16.81 2.87
C LEU A 308 20.98 16.68 1.42
N ARG A 309 19.65 16.63 1.24
CA ARG A 309 19.02 16.58 -0.10
C ARG A 309 19.29 17.83 -0.93
N ALA A 310 19.37 19.00 -0.29
CA ALA A 310 19.69 20.24 -0.99
C ALA A 310 21.12 20.26 -1.52
N VAL A 311 22.08 19.73 -0.75
CA VAL A 311 23.47 19.55 -1.19
C VAL A 311 23.55 18.58 -2.36
N GLN A 312 22.84 17.45 -2.29
CA GLN A 312 22.78 16.47 -3.37
C GLN A 312 22.17 17.03 -4.66
N ARG A 313 21.16 17.90 -4.55
CA ARG A 313 20.55 18.59 -5.70
C ARG A 313 21.43 19.68 -6.32
N SER A 314 22.51 20.07 -5.64
CA SER A 314 23.42 21.14 -6.07
C SER A 314 24.67 20.59 -6.77
N ASP A 315 24.58 19.38 -7.33
CA ASP A 315 25.59 18.77 -8.19
C ASP A 315 25.45 19.29 -9.63
N PRO A 316 26.51 19.81 -10.29
CA PRO A 316 27.88 19.99 -9.80
C PRO A 316 28.09 21.25 -8.94
N MET A 317 29.01 21.15 -7.98
CA MET A 317 29.42 22.25 -7.11
C MET A 317 30.14 23.36 -7.90
N PRO A 318 30.00 24.64 -7.48
CA PRO A 318 30.61 25.76 -8.18
C PRO A 318 32.14 25.70 -8.12
N GLN A 319 32.83 26.15 -9.17
CA GLN A 319 34.30 26.18 -9.15
C GLN A 319 34.83 27.29 -8.23
N ASP A 320 35.98 27.03 -7.59
CA ASP A 320 36.71 28.02 -6.80
C ASP A 320 37.44 29.03 -7.71
N ILE A 321 38.11 30.01 -7.11
CA ILE A 321 38.91 31.03 -7.81
C ILE A 321 40.02 30.41 -8.68
N ASP A 322 40.51 29.23 -8.31
CA ASP A 322 41.55 28.49 -9.04
C ASP A 322 40.99 27.66 -10.21
N GLY A 323 39.70 27.82 -10.55
CA GLY A 323 39.01 27.08 -11.61
C GLY A 323 38.76 25.60 -11.28
N LYS A 324 39.07 25.16 -10.05
CA LYS A 324 38.86 23.80 -9.56
C LYS A 324 38.02 23.82 -8.29
N THR A 325 37.31 22.74 -8.05
CA THR A 325 36.58 22.54 -6.78
C THR A 325 37.49 21.88 -5.74
N PRO A 326 37.53 22.37 -4.48
CA PRO A 326 38.28 21.72 -3.41
C PRO A 326 37.77 20.30 -3.17
N GLY A 327 38.68 19.34 -3.02
CA GLY A 327 38.32 17.92 -2.90
C GLY A 327 37.51 17.58 -1.64
N SER A 328 37.60 18.41 -0.61
CA SER A 328 36.77 18.30 0.59
C SER A 328 36.60 19.66 1.27
N PHE A 329 35.38 19.97 1.69
CA PHE A 329 35.08 21.19 2.46
C PHE A 329 33.86 20.97 3.36
N ARG A 330 33.65 21.85 4.33
CA ARG A 330 32.48 21.83 5.23
C ARG A 330 31.60 23.03 4.94
N ILE A 331 30.30 22.81 4.90
CA ILE A 331 29.29 23.87 4.76
C ILE A 331 28.33 23.83 5.94
N THR A 332 28.04 25.00 6.49
CA THR A 332 26.97 25.17 7.47
C THR A 332 25.73 25.65 6.74
N LEU A 333 24.61 24.97 6.97
CA LEU A 333 23.29 25.34 6.46
C LEU A 333 22.37 25.69 7.63
N ARG A 334 21.59 26.75 7.44
CA ARG A 334 20.55 27.21 8.37
C ARG A 334 19.25 27.42 7.59
N PRO A 335 18.08 27.18 8.19
CA PRO A 335 16.80 27.47 7.56
C PRO A 335 16.74 28.94 7.19
N ALA A 336 16.25 29.25 5.99
CA ALA A 336 15.87 30.61 5.68
C ALA A 336 14.60 30.91 6.47
N GLY A 337 14.68 31.90 7.37
CA GLY A 337 13.50 32.63 7.83
C GLY A 337 13.00 33.58 6.76
#